data_AF-A0A838I0B5-F1
#
_entry.id   AF-A0A838I0B5-F1
#
_cell.length_a   1.000
_cell.length_b   1.000
_cell.length_c   1.000
_cell.angle_alpha   90.00
_cell.angle_beta   90.00
_cell.angle_gamma   90.00
#
_symmetry.space_group_name_H-M   'P 1'
#
loop_
_entity.id
_entity.type
_entity.pdbx_description
1 polymer ?
#
loop_
_entity_poly.entity_id
_entity_poly.type
_entity_poly.pdbx_seq_one_letter_code
_entity_poly.pdbx_strand_id
1 'polypeptide(L)'
;MVGGAAIALAYNLRRTTRDVDAVFEPRQEIYQAAAEVAGDRNLDGDWLNSVKGLLGGPDPHETHIFELPGLRVEAASPQMLLALKVLAHRANEDRDDLRLLVRMLGLTTADEVLDLAEGILSPMTLTIESQLFVEDVLATE
;
A
#
# COMPACT_ATOMS: atom_id res chain seq x y z
N MET A 1 -2.27 6.13 4.79
CA MET A 1 -1.67 4.78 4.98
C MET A 1 -1.63 4.07 3.66
N VAL A 2 -0.59 3.28 3.41
CA VAL A 2 -0.46 2.46 2.20
C VAL A 2 -0.02 1.04 2.54
N GLY A 3 0.26 0.23 1.53
CA GLY A 3 0.85 -1.10 1.69
C GLY A 3 -0.05 -2.07 2.46
N GLY A 4 0.60 -3.02 3.15
CA GLY A 4 -0.10 -4.09 3.87
C GLY A 4 -1.01 -3.58 5.00
N ALA A 5 -0.62 -2.49 5.68
CA ALA A 5 -1.42 -1.89 6.75
C ALA A 5 -2.73 -1.26 6.24
N ALA A 6 -2.68 -0.57 5.09
CA ALA A 6 -3.89 -0.05 4.46
C ALA A 6 -4.83 -1.18 4.02
N ILE A 7 -4.30 -2.25 3.43
CA ILE A 7 -5.08 -3.43 3.06
C ILE A 7 -5.72 -4.06 4.29
N ALA A 8 -4.95 -4.25 5.37
CA ALA A 8 -5.44 -4.85 6.59
C ALA A 8 -6.59 -4.04 7.21
N LEU A 9 -6.50 -2.71 7.24
CA LEU A 9 -7.50 -1.87 7.89
C LEU A 9 -8.73 -1.58 7.02
N ALA A 10 -8.57 -1.43 5.70
CA ALA A 10 -9.65 -1.00 4.82
C ALA A 10 -10.33 -2.13 4.03
N TYR A 11 -9.59 -3.20 3.68
CA TYR A 11 -10.04 -4.14 2.64
C TYR A 11 -9.99 -5.62 3.06
N ASN A 12 -9.15 -5.99 4.03
CA ASN A 12 -9.05 -7.35 4.54
C ASN A 12 -8.64 -7.39 6.02
N LEU A 13 -9.64 -7.29 6.91
CA LEU A 13 -9.45 -7.30 8.37
C LEU A 13 -8.87 -8.62 8.94
N ARG A 14 -8.77 -9.69 8.12
CA ARG A 14 -8.11 -10.94 8.52
C ARG A 14 -6.60 -10.93 8.27
N ARG A 15 -6.09 -9.96 7.50
CA ARG A 15 -4.66 -9.80 7.24
C ARG A 15 -3.98 -9.16 8.45
N THR A 16 -2.79 -9.65 8.77
CA THR A 16 -1.88 -9.02 9.74
C THR A 16 -0.66 -8.47 9.02
N THR A 17 -0.09 -7.38 9.54
CA THR A 17 1.16 -6.80 9.06
C THR A 17 2.10 -6.56 10.24
N ARG A 18 3.40 -6.55 9.98
CA ARG A 18 4.44 -6.30 11.02
C ARG A 18 4.74 -4.81 11.16
N ASP A 19 4.57 -4.07 10.08
CA ASP A 19 4.87 -2.66 9.95
C ASP A 19 3.70 -1.89 9.32
N VAL A 20 3.78 -0.57 9.45
CA VAL A 20 2.85 0.41 8.92
C VAL A 20 3.59 1.34 7.98
N ASP A 21 3.22 1.33 6.71
CA ASP A 21 3.67 2.31 5.74
C ASP A 21 2.65 3.45 5.61
N ALA A 22 3.11 4.69 5.72
CA ALA A 22 2.25 5.84 5.56
C ALA A 22 3.00 7.07 5.02
N VAL A 23 2.23 7.99 4.44
CA VAL A 23 2.65 9.37 4.26
C VAL A 23 1.99 10.18 5.35
N PHE A 24 2.79 10.97 6.06
CA PHE A 24 2.33 11.69 7.22
C PHE A 24 3.16 12.95 7.45
N GLU A 25 2.51 13.96 8.00
CA GLU A 25 3.11 15.24 8.37
C GLU A 25 2.44 15.71 9.69
N PRO A 26 3.19 16.34 10.61
CA PRO A 26 4.62 16.61 10.52
C PRO A 26 5.45 15.38 10.90
N ARG A 27 6.50 15.11 10.11
CA ARG A 27 7.25 13.84 10.18
C ARG A 27 7.91 13.59 11.54
N GLN A 28 8.53 14.60 12.15
CA GLN A 28 9.35 14.41 13.36
C GLN A 28 8.52 14.05 14.58
N GLU A 29 7.42 14.77 14.79
CA GLU A 29 6.50 14.61 15.92
C GLU A 29 5.79 13.26 15.84
N ILE A 30 5.41 12.84 14.63
CA ILE A 30 4.80 11.52 14.43
C ILE A 30 5.79 10.41 14.71
N TYR A 31 7.07 10.56 14.33
CA TYR A 31 8.10 9.57 14.70
C TYR A 31 8.38 9.53 16.20
N GLN A 32 8.36 10.68 16.89
CA GLN A 32 8.50 10.72 18.35
C GLN A 32 7.37 9.96 19.03
N ALA A 33 6.12 10.23 18.64
CA ALA A 33 4.96 9.49 19.14
C ALA A 33 5.04 7.98 18.81
N ALA A 34 5.51 7.63 17.60
CA ALA A 34 5.69 6.24 17.21
C ALA A 34 6.74 5.51 18.04
N ALA A 35 7.81 6.20 18.46
CA ALA A 35 8.84 5.64 19.33
C ALA A 35 8.31 5.37 20.75
N GLU A 36 7.45 6.24 21.28
CA GLU A 36 6.76 6.02 22.56
C GLU A 36 5.88 4.76 22.50
N VAL A 37 5.07 4.64 21.44
CA VAL A 37 4.24 3.44 21.20
C VAL A 37 5.09 2.18 21.05
N ALA A 38 6.25 2.27 20.38
CA ALA A 38 7.15 1.13 20.22
C ALA A 38 7.65 0.61 21.58
N GLY A 39 8.04 1.52 22.49
CA GLY A 39 8.46 1.17 23.84
C GLY A 39 7.35 0.53 24.66
N ASP A 40 6.14 1.10 24.61
CA ASP A 40 4.98 0.61 25.37
C ASP A 40 4.49 -0.76 24.89
N ARG A 41 4.64 -1.06 23.59
CA ARG A 41 4.11 -2.27 22.94
C ARG A 41 5.17 -3.29 22.55
N ASN A 42 6.44 -3.04 22.88
CA ASN A 42 7.57 -3.87 22.50
C ASN A 42 7.59 -4.17 20.99
N LEU A 43 7.42 -3.11 20.19
CA LEU A 43 7.51 -3.17 18.72
C LEU A 43 8.93 -2.81 18.27
N ASP A 44 9.30 -3.24 17.07
CA ASP A 44 10.54 -2.85 16.43
C ASP A 44 10.56 -1.34 16.15
N GLY A 45 11.74 -0.71 16.19
CA GLY A 45 11.86 0.76 16.06
C GLY A 45 11.44 1.32 14.70
N ASP A 46 11.31 0.45 13.69
CA ASP A 46 10.89 0.74 12.32
C ASP A 46 9.47 0.23 12.01
N TRP A 47 8.64 -0.01 13.04
CA TRP A 47 7.25 -0.44 12.85
C TRP A 47 6.38 0.59 12.11
N LEU A 48 6.79 1.87 12.07
CA LEU A 48 6.14 2.93 11.28
C LEU A 48 7.14 3.52 10.29
N ASN A 49 6.82 3.47 9.00
CA ASN A 49 7.68 3.91 7.91
C ASN A 49 7.02 5.01 7.06
N SER A 50 7.82 6.03 6.72
CA SER A 50 7.42 7.15 5.85
C SER A 50 7.76 6.82 4.40
N VAL A 51 6.75 6.80 3.54
CA VAL A 51 6.90 6.38 2.13
C VAL A 51 6.56 7.48 1.10
N LYS A 52 6.72 8.75 1.48
CA LYS A 52 6.36 9.92 0.65
C LYS A 52 6.92 9.88 -0.78
N GLY A 53 8.08 9.27 -1.00
CA GLY A 53 8.71 9.15 -2.33
C GLY A 53 8.12 8.07 -3.24
N LEU A 54 7.22 7.20 -2.73
CA LEU A 54 6.61 6.13 -3.52
C LEU A 54 5.28 6.54 -4.16
N LEU A 55 4.66 7.63 -3.70
CA LEU A 55 3.40 8.09 -4.27
C LEU A 55 3.67 8.88 -5.56
N GLY A 56 3.19 8.37 -6.70
CA GLY A 56 3.23 9.05 -8.00
C GLY A 56 2.37 10.31 -8.10
N GLY A 57 1.56 10.60 -7.07
CA GLY A 57 0.67 11.75 -6.99
C GLY A 57 -0.33 11.64 -5.83
N PRO A 58 -1.25 12.60 -5.69
CA PRO A 58 -2.35 12.49 -4.73
C PRO A 58 -3.30 11.34 -5.07
N ASP A 59 -3.93 10.75 -4.05
CA ASP A 59 -4.95 9.72 -4.21
C ASP A 59 -6.34 10.33 -3.98
N PRO A 60 -7.13 10.62 -5.04
CA PRO A 60 -8.41 11.28 -4.90
C PRO A 60 -9.53 10.38 -4.32
N HIS A 61 -9.27 9.07 -4.17
CA HIS A 61 -10.27 8.10 -3.73
C HIS A 61 -9.86 7.38 -2.44
N GLU A 62 -9.11 8.08 -1.57
CA GLU A 62 -8.71 7.55 -0.28
C GLU A 62 -9.91 7.12 0.58
N THR A 63 -9.73 6.04 1.32
CA THR A 63 -10.73 5.49 2.22
C THR A 63 -10.48 5.99 3.63
N HIS A 64 -11.44 6.72 4.18
CA HIS A 64 -11.40 7.16 5.57
C HIS A 64 -11.40 5.97 6.54
N ILE A 65 -10.40 5.89 7.42
CA ILE A 65 -10.32 4.87 8.47
C ILE A 65 -10.88 5.41 9.77
N PHE A 66 -10.31 6.50 10.29
CA PHE A 66 -10.81 7.17 11.48
C PHE A 66 -10.26 8.60 11.61
N GLU A 67 -10.92 9.38 12.46
CA GLU A 67 -10.54 10.77 12.73
C GLU A 67 -10.71 11.08 14.23
N LEU A 68 -9.75 11.83 14.77
CA LEU A 68 -9.72 12.39 16.10
C LEU A 68 -9.30 13.87 15.99
N PRO A 69 -9.56 14.71 17.01
CA PRO A 69 -9.06 16.08 17.01
C PRO A 69 -7.54 16.13 16.81
N GLY A 70 -7.09 16.68 15.68
CA GLY A 70 -5.68 16.80 15.32
C GLY A 70 -5.06 15.55 14.65
N LEU A 71 -5.82 14.48 14.40
CA LEU A 71 -5.33 13.29 13.72
C LEU A 71 -6.39 12.73 12.77
N ARG A 72 -6.04 12.65 11.49
CA ARG A 72 -6.83 11.96 10.47
C ARG A 72 -6.03 10.79 9.91
N VAL A 73 -6.68 9.65 9.78
CA VAL A 73 -6.08 8.44 9.20
C VAL A 73 -6.93 7.95 8.05
N GLU A 74 -6.31 7.98 6.87
CA GLU A 74 -6.87 7.48 5.62
C GLU A 74 -6.05 6.31 5.09
N ALA A 75 -6.68 5.40 4.37
CA ALA A 75 -6.04 4.33 3.61
C ALA A 75 -6.11 4.66 2.13
N ALA A 76 -5.03 4.40 1.40
CA ALA A 76 -5.04 4.55 -0.05
C ALA A 76 -6.12 3.68 -0.70
N SER A 77 -6.64 4.18 -1.82
CA SER A 77 -7.62 3.51 -2.67
C SER A 77 -7.09 2.16 -3.17
N PRO A 78 -7.98 1.22 -3.54
CA PRO A 78 -7.54 -0.06 -4.09
C PRO A 78 -6.66 0.13 -5.34
N GLN A 79 -6.93 1.16 -6.15
CA GLN A 79 -6.15 1.50 -7.35
C GLN A 79 -4.72 1.90 -7.00
N MET A 80 -4.56 2.84 -6.05
CA MET A 80 -3.24 3.29 -5.59
C MET A 80 -2.47 2.13 -4.94
N LEU A 81 -3.13 1.32 -4.13
CA LEU A 81 -2.50 0.15 -3.52
C LEU A 81 -2.07 -0.89 -4.55
N LEU A 82 -2.87 -1.14 -5.59
CA LEU A 82 -2.51 -2.04 -6.68
C LEU A 82 -1.25 -1.53 -7.39
N ALA A 83 -1.22 -0.26 -7.75
CA ALA A 83 -0.07 0.35 -8.40
C ALA A 83 1.21 0.21 -7.54
N LEU A 84 1.12 0.51 -6.25
CA LEU A 84 2.25 0.36 -5.32
C LEU A 84 2.70 -1.11 -5.16
N LYS A 85 1.77 -2.06 -5.16
CA LYS A 85 2.09 -3.49 -5.10
C LYS A 85 2.80 -3.99 -6.35
N VAL A 86 2.42 -3.50 -7.52
CA VAL A 86 3.11 -3.81 -8.79
C VAL A 86 4.52 -3.21 -8.77
N LEU A 87 4.66 -1.94 -8.36
CA LEU A 87 5.95 -1.25 -8.32
C LEU A 87 6.94 -1.85 -7.33
N ALA A 88 6.48 -2.13 -6.11
CA ALA A 88 7.32 -2.57 -5.00
C ALA A 88 7.26 -4.09 -4.77
N HIS A 89 6.90 -4.86 -5.80
CA HIS A 89 6.57 -6.27 -5.68
C HIS A 89 7.65 -7.08 -4.94
N ARG A 90 7.19 -7.87 -3.97
CA ARG A 90 7.96 -8.93 -3.30
C ARG A 90 7.27 -10.25 -3.58
N ALA A 91 7.93 -11.09 -4.37
CA ALA A 91 7.36 -12.29 -4.99
C ALA A 91 6.60 -13.25 -4.04
N ASN A 92 6.87 -13.23 -2.72
CA ASN A 92 6.23 -14.12 -1.74
C ASN A 92 5.16 -13.43 -0.86
N GLU A 93 5.23 -12.11 -0.64
CA GLU A 93 4.35 -11.42 0.32
C GLU A 93 3.17 -10.71 -0.35
N ASP A 94 3.30 -10.37 -1.64
CA ASP A 94 2.39 -9.45 -2.32
C ASP A 94 1.37 -10.11 -3.24
N ARG A 95 1.47 -11.42 -3.50
CA ARG A 95 0.59 -12.13 -4.44
C ARG A 95 -0.88 -12.09 -4.01
N ASP A 96 -1.16 -12.43 -2.76
CA ASP A 96 -2.53 -12.48 -2.26
C ASP A 96 -3.16 -11.10 -2.15
N ASP A 97 -2.34 -10.09 -1.83
CA ASP A 97 -2.75 -8.69 -1.84
C ASP A 97 -3.07 -8.23 -3.27
N LEU A 98 -2.21 -8.54 -4.24
CA LEU A 98 -2.45 -8.19 -5.63
C LEU A 98 -3.73 -8.86 -6.15
N ARG A 99 -3.93 -10.16 -5.90
CA ARG A 99 -5.16 -10.87 -6.28
C ARG A 99 -6.41 -10.28 -5.65
N LEU A 100 -6.34 -9.90 -4.37
CA LEU A 100 -7.46 -9.23 -3.70
C LEU A 100 -7.82 -7.93 -4.43
N LEU A 101 -6.83 -7.09 -4.70
CA LEU A 101 -7.02 -5.79 -5.33
C LEU A 101 -7.52 -5.91 -6.77
N VAL A 102 -6.95 -6.83 -7.56
CA VAL A 102 -7.39 -7.18 -8.93
C VAL A 102 -8.88 -7.54 -8.94
N ARG A 103 -9.31 -8.45 -8.05
CA ARG A 103 -10.72 -8.85 -7.94
C ARG A 103 -11.63 -7.72 -7.49
N MET A 104 -11.19 -6.89 -6.54
CA MET A 104 -11.98 -5.73 -6.08
C MET A 104 -12.20 -4.71 -7.19
N LEU A 105 -11.20 -4.54 -8.06
CA LEU A 105 -11.24 -3.60 -9.19
C LEU A 105 -11.88 -4.20 -10.44
N GLY A 106 -12.17 -5.51 -10.44
CA GLY A 106 -12.77 -6.20 -11.57
C GLY A 106 -11.85 -6.31 -12.79
N LEU A 107 -10.53 -6.28 -12.57
CA LEU A 107 -9.52 -6.44 -13.62
C LEU A 107 -9.35 -7.92 -13.93
N THR A 108 -9.15 -8.23 -15.21
CA THR A 108 -9.18 -9.60 -15.75
C THR A 108 -7.94 -9.98 -16.53
N THR A 109 -7.15 -8.99 -16.98
CA THR A 109 -5.92 -9.23 -17.74
C THR A 109 -4.70 -8.57 -17.08
N ALA A 110 -3.51 -9.09 -17.39
CA ALA A 110 -2.26 -8.47 -16.95
C ALA A 110 -2.10 -7.05 -17.51
N ASP A 111 -2.48 -6.84 -18.77
CA ASP A 111 -2.44 -5.53 -19.43
C ASP A 111 -3.31 -4.51 -18.68
N GLU A 112 -4.54 -4.87 -18.27
CA GLU A 112 -5.41 -3.99 -17.49
C GLU A 112 -4.80 -3.57 -16.15
N VAL A 113 -4.08 -4.49 -15.49
CA VAL A 113 -3.40 -4.24 -14.22
C VAL A 113 -2.20 -3.31 -14.43
N LEU A 114 -1.40 -3.57 -15.47
CA LEU A 114 -0.21 -2.78 -15.79
C LEU A 114 -0.59 -1.37 -16.25
N ASP A 115 -1.59 -1.23 -17.12
CA ASP A 115 -2.10 0.06 -17.60
C ASP A 115 -2.60 0.93 -16.44
N LEU A 116 -3.34 0.33 -15.49
CA LEU A 116 -3.80 1.03 -14.30
C LEU A 116 -2.61 1.49 -13.44
N ALA A 117 -1.64 0.61 -13.20
CA ALA A 117 -0.46 0.92 -12.40
C ALA A 117 0.38 2.04 -13.04
N GLU A 118 0.65 1.97 -14.34
CA GLU A 118 1.39 3.00 -15.08
C GLU A 118 0.66 4.34 -15.08
N GLY A 119 -0.66 4.35 -15.25
CA GLY A 119 -1.46 5.57 -15.21
C GLY A 119 -1.36 6.31 -13.87
N ILE A 120 -1.21 5.58 -12.77
CA ILE A 120 -1.08 6.14 -11.41
C ILE A 120 0.35 6.55 -11.08
N LEU A 121 1.33 5.77 -11.54
CA LEU A 121 2.73 5.95 -11.17
C LEU A 121 3.49 6.91 -12.10
N SER A 122 2.91 7.30 -13.23
CA SER A 122 3.53 8.19 -14.20
C SER A 122 4.13 9.44 -13.54
N PRO A 123 5.42 9.76 -13.76
CA PRO A 123 6.28 9.28 -14.84
C PRO A 123 7.15 8.04 -14.52
N MET A 124 6.93 7.34 -13.41
CA MET A 124 7.70 6.13 -13.09
C MET A 124 7.40 5.01 -14.10
N THR A 125 8.44 4.30 -14.53
CA THR A 125 8.33 3.19 -15.49
C THR A 125 8.34 1.86 -14.75
N LEU A 126 7.39 0.98 -15.06
CA LEU A 126 7.39 -0.38 -14.54
C LEU A 126 8.55 -1.21 -15.14
N THR A 127 9.14 -2.07 -14.33
CA THR A 127 10.21 -2.96 -14.77
C THR A 127 9.64 -4.21 -15.43
N ILE A 128 10.46 -4.92 -16.22
CA ILE A 128 10.13 -6.25 -16.74
C ILE A 128 9.78 -7.21 -15.59
N GLU A 129 10.45 -7.09 -14.44
CA GLU A 129 10.15 -7.91 -13.26
C GLU A 129 8.72 -7.65 -12.74
N SER A 130 8.27 -6.39 -12.76
CA SER A 130 6.91 -6.03 -12.36
C SER A 130 5.88 -6.63 -13.32
N GLN A 131 6.17 -6.63 -14.64
CA GLN A 131 5.32 -7.24 -15.66
C GLN A 131 5.20 -8.76 -15.46
N LEU A 132 6.34 -9.44 -15.33
CA LEU A 132 6.38 -10.89 -15.08
C LEU A 132 5.68 -11.29 -13.78
N PHE A 133 5.81 -10.48 -12.72
CA PHE A 133 5.12 -10.70 -11.46
C PHE A 133 3.59 -10.66 -11.64
N VAL A 134 3.07 -9.66 -12.35
CA VAL A 134 1.63 -9.54 -12.63
C VAL A 134 1.14 -10.74 -13.45
N GLU A 135 1.82 -11.06 -14.55
CA GLU A 135 1.46 -12.19 -15.41
C GLU A 135 1.41 -13.51 -14.62
N ASP A 136 2.41 -13.77 -13.79
CA ASP A 136 2.49 -15.00 -12.99
C ASP A 136 1.40 -15.07 -11.90
N VAL A 137 1.01 -13.94 -11.30
CA VAL A 137 -0.09 -13.89 -10.33
C VAL A 137 -1.44 -14.20 -10.98
N LEU A 138 -1.68 -13.69 -12.19
CA LEU A 138 -2.91 -13.91 -12.95
C LEU A 138 -2.96 -15.30 -13.62
N ALA A 139 -1.82 -15.89 -14.00
CA ALA A 139 -1.75 -17.23 -14.58
C ALA A 139 -2.02 -18.36 -13.56
N THR A 140 -1.96 -18.05 -12.27
CA THR A 140 -2.07 -19.03 -11.16
C THR A 140 -3.40 -18.94 -10.40
N GLU A 141 -4.44 -18.33 -10.98
CA GLU A 141 -5.83 -18.39 -10.48
C GLU A 141 -6.58 -19.67 -10.86
#